data_AF-A0A2W4N042-F1
#
_entry.id   AF-A0A2W4N042-F1
#
_cell.length_a   1.000
_cell.length_b   1.000
_cell.length_c   1.000
_cell.angle_alpha   90.00
_cell.angle_beta   90.00
_cell.angle_gamma   90.00
#
_symmetry.space_group_name_H-M   'P 1'
#
loop_
_entity.id
_entity.type
_entity.pdbx_description
1 polymer ?
#
loop_
_entity_poly.entity_id
_entity_poly.type
_entity_poly.pdbx_seq_one_letter_code
_entity_poly.pdbx_strand_id
1 'polypeptide(L)'
;MYKRQVVSGPVAQAPRGLYWDTAEPYHYIRAANIAGEKHLLVGGEDHKTGQKPDTDAAFARLEAYAHRFGLAHVTRRWSAQVVEPVDGLPFIGENARSRHVYVATGFSGNGMTFGVLAAMILADACLGRPNPYAELYSAGRVKPLAALASFLGENIDYPLHLLSDVARPPDVRSLDEVGRGEGKVVRIAGERLAVYRDHAGALHVLSAICTHLGCQVAFNSSEGTWDCPCHGSRFSIEGTVLDGPAIHALPRRRPKP
;
A
#
# COMPACT_ATOMS: atom_id res chain seq x y z
N MET A 1 -4.01 -0.66 -5.16
CA MET A 1 -3.18 -0.95 -3.96
C MET A 1 -3.59 0.01 -2.87
N TYR A 2 -3.89 -0.51 -1.67
CA TYR A 2 -4.27 0.29 -0.52
C TYR A 2 -3.29 0.10 0.63
N LYS A 3 -3.06 1.17 1.38
CA LYS A 3 -2.32 1.16 2.63
C LYS A 3 -3.32 1.03 3.78
N ARG A 4 -3.09 0.04 4.63
CA ARG A 4 -3.85 -0.20 5.86
C ARG A 4 -2.97 0.04 7.06
N GLN A 5 -3.42 0.87 7.99
CA GLN A 5 -2.64 1.26 9.17
C GLN A 5 -3.15 0.53 10.40
N VAL A 6 -2.24 0.27 11.34
CA VAL A 6 -2.57 -0.32 12.63
C VAL A 6 -1.74 0.34 13.73
N VAL A 7 -2.39 0.67 14.83
CA VAL A 7 -1.77 1.04 16.10
C VAL A 7 -2.05 -0.05 17.14
N SER A 8 -1.12 -0.20 18.09
CA SER A 8 -1.27 -1.15 19.18
C SER A 8 -0.58 -0.70 20.44
N GLY A 9 -1.14 -1.11 21.58
CA GLY A 9 -0.49 -1.04 22.88
C GLY A 9 -1.26 -1.81 23.95
N PRO A 10 -0.72 -1.87 25.17
CA PRO A 10 -1.27 -2.66 26.26
C PRO A 10 -2.60 -2.08 26.76
N VAL A 11 -3.54 -2.97 27.12
CA VAL A 11 -4.84 -2.59 27.70
C VAL A 11 -5.20 -3.51 28.87
N ALA A 12 -5.86 -2.95 29.89
CA ALA A 12 -6.36 -3.72 31.02
C ALA A 12 -7.52 -4.65 30.63
N GLN A 13 -8.40 -4.16 29.75
CA GLN A 13 -9.52 -4.91 29.21
C GLN A 13 -9.46 -4.88 27.69
N ALA A 14 -9.51 -6.07 27.08
CA ALA A 14 -9.41 -6.23 25.64
C ALA A 14 -10.73 -6.79 25.08
N PRO A 15 -11.10 -6.43 23.83
CA PRO A 15 -12.29 -6.99 23.19
C PRO A 15 -12.16 -8.52 23.04
N ARG A 16 -13.28 -9.24 23.16
CA ARG A 16 -13.31 -10.71 23.07
C ARG A 16 -13.24 -11.25 21.63
N GLY A 17 -13.31 -10.37 20.64
CA GLY A 17 -13.35 -10.74 19.23
C GLY A 17 -12.75 -9.65 18.35
N LEU A 18 -12.87 -9.86 17.04
CA LEU A 18 -12.62 -8.84 16.02
C LEU A 18 -13.95 -8.12 15.75
N TYR A 19 -13.94 -6.80 15.90
CA TYR A 19 -15.08 -5.94 15.59
C TYR A 19 -14.65 -4.90 14.56
N TRP A 20 -15.55 -4.54 13.65
CA TRP A 20 -15.35 -3.43 12.72
C TRP A 20 -16.65 -2.66 12.57
N ASP A 21 -16.53 -1.38 12.26
CA ASP A 21 -17.66 -0.53 11.90
C ASP A 21 -17.89 -0.53 10.38
N THR A 22 -18.97 0.12 9.96
CA THR A 22 -19.34 0.31 8.55
C THR A 22 -19.16 1.78 8.12
N ALA A 23 -18.28 2.53 8.81
CA ALA A 23 -18.03 3.93 8.49
C ALA A 23 -17.05 4.07 7.32
N GLU A 24 -16.87 5.29 6.81
CA GLU A 24 -15.86 5.64 5.82
C GLU A 24 -15.12 6.90 6.29
N PRO A 25 -13.84 6.82 6.70
CA PRO A 25 -13.03 5.60 6.79
C PRO A 25 -13.52 4.64 7.89
N TYR A 26 -13.45 3.33 7.62
CA TYR A 26 -13.82 2.30 8.59
C TYR A 26 -12.72 2.09 9.63
N HIS A 27 -13.10 1.54 10.79
CA HIS A 27 -12.17 1.10 11.82
C HIS A 27 -12.48 -0.33 12.25
N TYR A 28 -11.44 -1.04 12.70
CA TYR A 28 -11.56 -2.33 13.35
C TYR A 28 -10.71 -2.42 14.60
N ILE A 29 -11.16 -3.24 15.56
CA ILE A 29 -10.47 -3.53 16.80
C ILE A 29 -10.38 -5.02 17.05
N ARG A 30 -9.27 -5.47 17.62
CA ARG A 30 -9.12 -6.83 18.15
C ARG A 30 -8.10 -6.86 19.27
N ALA A 31 -8.13 -7.93 20.05
CA ALA A 31 -7.06 -8.24 20.99
C ALA A 31 -5.96 -9.08 20.32
N ALA A 32 -4.74 -8.94 20.82
CA ALA A 32 -3.66 -9.91 20.63
C ALA A 32 -2.85 -10.04 21.92
N ASN A 33 -2.28 -11.22 22.15
CA ASN A 33 -1.29 -11.41 23.21
C ASN A 33 0.10 -11.21 22.60
N ILE A 34 0.84 -10.21 23.08
CA ILE A 34 2.19 -9.88 22.58
C ILE A 34 3.13 -9.94 23.78
N ALA A 35 4.11 -10.84 23.73
CA ALA A 35 5.09 -11.05 24.82
C ALA A 35 4.46 -11.25 26.21
N GLY A 36 3.30 -11.91 26.28
CA GLY A 36 2.58 -12.19 27.53
C GLY A 36 1.62 -11.08 27.99
N GLU A 37 1.61 -9.92 27.32
CA GLU A 37 0.71 -8.81 27.61
C GLU A 37 -0.47 -8.76 26.64
N LYS A 38 -1.64 -8.33 27.15
CA LYS A 38 -2.83 -8.10 26.32
C LYS A 38 -2.72 -6.75 25.63
N HIS A 39 -2.71 -6.79 24.31
CA HIS A 39 -2.69 -5.60 23.47
C HIS A 39 -4.03 -5.39 22.78
N LEU A 40 -4.45 -4.14 22.69
CA LEU A 40 -5.45 -3.70 21.72
C LEU A 40 -4.74 -3.46 20.39
N LEU A 41 -5.30 -3.95 19.31
CA LEU A 41 -4.95 -3.59 17.95
C LEU A 41 -6.13 -2.81 17.38
N VAL A 42 -5.85 -1.63 16.85
CA VAL A 42 -6.82 -0.77 16.18
C VAL A 42 -6.28 -0.47 14.80
N GLY A 43 -7.05 -0.78 13.77
CA GLY A 43 -6.68 -0.48 12.39
C GLY A 43 -7.83 0.08 11.57
N GLY A 44 -7.54 0.48 10.34
CA GLY A 44 -8.45 1.22 9.48
C GLY A 44 -7.72 2.40 8.85
N GLU A 45 -8.45 3.47 8.53
CA GLU A 45 -7.91 4.69 7.90
C GLU A 45 -7.25 4.44 6.53
N ASP A 46 -7.72 3.37 5.87
CA ASP A 46 -7.19 2.87 4.61
C ASP A 46 -7.20 3.95 3.52
N HIS A 47 -6.15 3.98 2.70
CA HIS A 47 -6.06 4.91 1.59
C HIS A 47 -5.23 4.33 0.45
N LYS A 48 -5.44 4.83 -0.77
CA LYS A 48 -4.64 4.43 -1.92
C LYS A 48 -3.17 4.80 -1.71
N THR A 49 -2.28 3.85 -1.97
CA THR A 49 -0.83 4.03 -1.85
C THR A 49 -0.35 5.24 -2.64
N GLY A 50 0.49 6.09 -2.06
CA GLY A 50 1.08 7.26 -2.71
C GLY A 50 0.14 8.44 -2.99
N GLN A 51 -1.16 8.31 -2.67
CA GLN A 51 -2.16 9.37 -2.94
C GLN A 51 -2.47 10.27 -1.74
N LYS A 52 -1.98 9.94 -0.53
CA LYS A 52 -2.11 10.77 0.67
C LYS A 52 -0.74 11.39 1.03
N PRO A 53 -0.62 12.72 1.08
CA PRO A 53 0.64 13.38 1.45
C PRO A 53 1.00 13.19 2.92
N ASP A 54 0.02 13.30 3.82
CA ASP A 54 0.22 13.17 5.26
C ASP A 54 -0.16 11.76 5.73
N THR A 55 0.83 10.87 5.68
CA THR A 55 0.68 9.48 6.12
C THR A 55 0.64 9.33 7.64
N ASP A 56 1.19 10.27 8.40
CA ASP A 56 1.18 10.25 9.87
C ASP A 56 -0.20 10.64 10.45
N ALA A 57 -0.97 11.47 9.75
CA ALA A 57 -2.32 11.82 10.17
C ALA A 57 -3.26 10.61 10.32
N ALA A 58 -3.07 9.56 9.50
CA ALA A 58 -3.84 8.31 9.65
C ALA A 58 -3.55 7.63 11.00
N PHE A 59 -2.28 7.56 11.40
CA PHE A 59 -1.90 7.03 12.71
C PHE A 59 -2.44 7.88 13.86
N ALA A 60 -2.40 9.21 13.74
CA ALA A 60 -2.96 10.11 14.75
C ALA A 60 -4.47 9.92 14.93
N ARG A 61 -5.22 9.72 13.84
CA ARG A 61 -6.66 9.40 13.90
C ARG A 61 -6.92 8.04 14.53
N LEU A 62 -6.15 7.02 14.17
CA LEU A 62 -6.25 5.68 14.79
C LEU A 62 -5.94 5.72 16.30
N GLU A 63 -4.93 6.48 16.72
CA GLU A 63 -4.61 6.66 18.13
C GLU A 63 -5.75 7.35 18.89
N ALA A 64 -6.28 8.44 18.32
CA ALA A 64 -7.45 9.13 18.88
C ALA A 64 -8.69 8.21 18.98
N TYR A 65 -8.90 7.35 17.99
CA TYR A 65 -9.97 6.35 18.01
C TYR A 65 -9.72 5.28 19.08
N ALA A 66 -8.48 4.82 19.24
CA ALA A 66 -8.11 3.78 20.19
C ALA A 66 -8.32 4.19 21.67
N HIS A 67 -8.21 5.48 21.99
CA HIS A 67 -8.50 5.99 23.34
C HIS A 67 -9.93 5.66 23.82
N ARG A 68 -10.89 5.54 22.90
CA ARG A 68 -12.29 5.15 23.23
C ARG A 68 -12.39 3.76 23.83
N PHE A 69 -11.39 2.91 23.59
CA PHE A 69 -11.31 1.52 24.05
C PHE A 69 -10.29 1.32 25.18
N GLY A 70 -9.86 2.41 25.82
CA GLY A 70 -8.97 2.36 26.98
C GLY A 70 -7.49 2.14 26.63
N LEU A 71 -7.09 2.32 25.37
CA LEU A 71 -5.68 2.37 25.02
C LEU A 71 -5.09 3.72 25.43
N ALA A 72 -4.33 3.76 26.52
CA ALA A 72 -3.75 5.00 27.04
C ALA A 72 -2.58 5.49 26.19
N HIS A 73 -1.71 4.58 25.73
CA HIS A 73 -0.51 4.90 24.96
C HIS A 73 -0.28 3.86 23.85
N VAL A 74 -0.06 4.34 22.62
CA VAL A 74 0.38 3.50 21.51
C VAL A 74 1.85 3.15 21.69
N THR A 75 2.19 1.86 21.71
CA THR A 75 3.59 1.38 21.80
C THR A 75 4.12 0.86 20.48
N ARG A 76 3.22 0.58 19.52
CA ARG A 76 3.55 0.03 18.22
C ARG A 76 2.64 0.64 17.16
N ARG A 77 3.20 0.95 16.00
CA ARG A 77 2.45 1.32 14.80
C ARG A 77 3.11 0.70 13.59
N TRP A 78 2.30 0.29 12.62
CA TRP A 78 2.78 -0.20 11.33
C TRP A 78 1.70 -0.02 10.27
N SER A 79 2.09 -0.14 9.02
CA SER A 79 1.15 -0.23 7.91
C SER A 79 1.53 -1.39 7.01
N ALA A 80 0.56 -1.85 6.22
CA ALA A 80 0.76 -2.86 5.20
C ALA A 80 0.15 -2.37 3.88
N GLN A 81 0.65 -2.91 2.77
CA GLN A 81 0.03 -2.72 1.46
C GLN A 81 -0.81 -3.94 1.12
N VAL A 82 -2.04 -3.72 0.66
CA VAL A 82 -2.97 -4.76 0.23
C VAL A 82 -3.42 -4.52 -1.21
N VAL A 83 -3.65 -5.64 -1.91
CA VAL A 83 -4.24 -5.65 -3.25
C VAL A 83 -5.74 -5.83 -3.10
N GLU A 84 -6.52 -4.82 -3.47
CA GLU A 84 -7.97 -4.89 -3.53
C GLU A 84 -8.41 -5.34 -4.93
N PRO A 85 -9.29 -6.36 -5.05
CA PRO A 85 -9.87 -6.77 -6.31
C PRO A 85 -11.05 -5.88 -6.69
N VAL A 86 -11.29 -5.72 -8.00
CA VAL A 86 -12.33 -4.81 -8.54
C VAL A 86 -13.77 -5.20 -8.19
N ASP A 87 -14.00 -6.45 -7.80
CA ASP A 87 -15.32 -7.00 -7.48
C ASP A 87 -15.43 -7.50 -6.02
N GLY A 88 -14.41 -7.21 -5.20
CA GLY A 88 -14.38 -7.59 -3.78
C GLY A 88 -14.02 -9.05 -3.50
N LEU A 89 -13.80 -9.89 -4.52
CA LEU A 89 -13.37 -11.29 -4.34
C LEU A 89 -11.92 -11.51 -4.80
N PRO A 90 -11.14 -12.38 -4.15
CA PRO A 90 -9.78 -12.68 -4.60
C PRO A 90 -9.77 -13.43 -5.93
N PHE A 91 -8.68 -13.28 -6.69
CA PHE A 91 -8.44 -14.00 -7.95
C PHE A 91 -7.57 -15.22 -7.66
N ILE A 92 -8.15 -16.42 -7.83
CA ILE A 92 -7.54 -17.70 -7.52
C ILE A 92 -7.75 -18.66 -8.70
N GLY A 93 -6.69 -19.27 -9.21
CA GLY A 93 -6.77 -20.30 -10.24
C GLY A 93 -5.75 -20.12 -11.35
N GLU A 94 -5.97 -20.78 -12.48
CA GLU A 94 -5.08 -20.67 -13.65
C GLU A 94 -5.05 -19.25 -14.21
N ASN A 95 -3.86 -18.83 -14.61
CA ASN A 95 -3.67 -17.60 -15.36
C ASN A 95 -4.40 -17.72 -16.70
N ALA A 96 -5.25 -16.75 -17.03
CA ALA A 96 -6.00 -16.72 -18.28
C ALA A 96 -5.15 -16.82 -19.56
N ARG A 97 -3.83 -16.56 -19.47
CA ARG A 97 -2.88 -16.58 -20.60
C ARG A 97 -1.87 -17.73 -20.54
N SER A 98 -1.88 -18.58 -19.52
CA SER A 98 -0.91 -19.68 -19.39
C SER A 98 -1.46 -20.86 -18.60
N ARG A 99 -1.36 -22.07 -19.18
CA ARG A 99 -1.93 -23.33 -18.66
C ARG A 99 -1.15 -23.98 -17.51
N HIS A 100 -0.03 -23.39 -17.09
CA HIS A 100 0.81 -23.91 -16.01
C HIS A 100 1.28 -22.82 -15.05
N VAL A 101 0.58 -21.68 -15.06
CA VAL A 101 0.82 -20.59 -14.12
C VAL A 101 -0.47 -20.40 -13.34
N TYR A 102 -0.37 -20.52 -12.02
CA TYR A 102 -1.49 -20.29 -11.12
C TYR A 102 -1.29 -18.95 -10.42
N VAL A 103 -2.40 -18.26 -10.17
CA VAL A 103 -2.43 -16.97 -9.49
C VAL A 103 -3.31 -17.10 -8.26
N ALA A 104 -2.88 -16.47 -7.16
CA ALA A 104 -3.66 -16.26 -5.96
C ALA A 104 -3.35 -14.85 -5.44
N THR A 105 -4.25 -13.91 -5.69
CA THR A 105 -4.03 -12.47 -5.39
C THR A 105 -5.35 -11.75 -5.10
N GLY A 106 -5.29 -10.45 -4.80
CA GLY A 106 -6.47 -9.66 -4.49
C GLY A 106 -7.10 -10.07 -3.16
N PHE A 107 -6.27 -10.47 -2.19
CA PHE A 107 -6.75 -10.96 -0.90
C PHE A 107 -7.22 -9.85 0.04
N SER A 108 -7.03 -8.58 -0.35
CA SER A 108 -7.36 -7.43 0.50
C SER A 108 -6.65 -7.58 1.85
N GLY A 109 -7.35 -7.37 2.96
CA GLY A 109 -6.87 -7.67 4.31
C GLY A 109 -7.14 -9.10 4.82
N ASN A 110 -7.61 -10.02 3.97
CA ASN A 110 -8.15 -11.33 4.37
C ASN A 110 -7.26 -12.52 3.97
N GLY A 111 -5.96 -12.29 3.79
CA GLY A 111 -5.02 -13.29 3.29
C GLY A 111 -4.91 -14.57 4.13
N MET A 112 -5.16 -14.52 5.44
CA MET A 112 -5.18 -15.73 6.28
C MET A 112 -6.35 -16.67 5.92
N THR A 113 -7.52 -16.12 5.61
CA THR A 113 -8.69 -16.89 5.20
C THR A 113 -8.56 -17.33 3.75
N PHE A 114 -8.28 -16.38 2.85
CA PHE A 114 -8.22 -16.67 1.41
C PHE A 114 -6.97 -17.44 1.00
N GLY A 115 -5.89 -17.41 1.78
CA GLY A 115 -4.71 -18.23 1.54
C GLY A 115 -5.00 -19.73 1.70
N VAL A 116 -5.79 -20.11 2.71
CA VAL A 116 -6.23 -21.51 2.88
C VAL A 116 -7.14 -21.93 1.74
N LEU A 117 -8.12 -21.09 1.41
CA LEU A 117 -9.02 -21.35 0.28
C LEU A 117 -8.24 -21.48 -1.05
N ALA A 118 -7.25 -20.61 -1.27
CA ALA A 118 -6.40 -20.66 -2.44
C ALA A 118 -5.60 -21.95 -2.50
N ALA A 119 -5.01 -22.38 -1.38
CA ALA A 119 -4.28 -23.65 -1.32
C ALA A 119 -5.18 -24.84 -1.70
N MET A 120 -6.44 -24.86 -1.22
CA MET A 120 -7.41 -25.90 -1.57
C MET A 120 -7.72 -25.91 -3.08
N ILE A 121 -8.08 -24.75 -3.64
CA ILE A 121 -8.44 -24.62 -5.07
C ILE A 121 -7.24 -24.99 -5.95
N LEU A 122 -6.05 -24.48 -5.64
CA LEU A 122 -4.85 -24.70 -6.44
C LEU A 122 -4.34 -26.13 -6.35
N ALA A 123 -4.40 -26.77 -5.17
CA ALA A 123 -4.02 -28.16 -5.02
C ALA A 123 -4.93 -29.08 -5.87
N ASP A 124 -6.25 -28.86 -5.85
CA ASP A 124 -7.18 -29.61 -6.69
C ASP A 124 -6.91 -29.37 -8.18
N ALA A 125 -6.67 -28.12 -8.59
CA ALA A 125 -6.32 -27.78 -9.97
C ALA A 125 -5.03 -28.50 -10.44
N CYS A 126 -3.98 -28.52 -9.60
CA CYS A 126 -2.74 -29.23 -9.89
C CYS A 126 -2.92 -30.76 -10.00
N LEU A 127 -3.89 -31.33 -9.29
CA LEU A 127 -4.21 -32.75 -9.29
C LEU A 127 -5.27 -33.13 -10.34
N GLY A 128 -5.79 -32.16 -11.11
CA GLY A 128 -6.88 -32.38 -12.06
C GLY A 128 -8.20 -32.77 -11.40
N ARG A 129 -8.42 -32.34 -10.15
CA ARG A 129 -9.64 -32.62 -9.38
C ARG A 129 -10.62 -31.44 -9.48
N PRO A 130 -11.94 -31.70 -9.53
CA PRO A 130 -12.92 -30.63 -9.46
C PRO A 130 -12.94 -30.02 -8.05
N ASN A 131 -13.08 -28.69 -7.97
CA ASN A 131 -13.25 -27.97 -6.71
C ASN A 131 -14.51 -27.09 -6.77
N PRO A 132 -15.41 -27.15 -5.76
CA PRO A 132 -16.69 -26.44 -5.79
C PRO A 132 -16.55 -24.91 -5.75
N TYR A 133 -15.39 -24.37 -5.37
CA TYR A 133 -15.14 -22.93 -5.29
C TYR A 133 -14.40 -22.37 -6.50
N ALA A 134 -13.85 -23.22 -7.38
CA ALA A 134 -12.96 -22.78 -8.45
C ALA A 134 -13.59 -21.76 -9.42
N GLU A 135 -14.86 -21.94 -9.77
CA GLU A 135 -15.56 -21.02 -10.68
C GLU A 135 -15.72 -19.62 -10.07
N LEU A 136 -16.18 -19.56 -8.81
CA LEU A 136 -16.47 -18.31 -8.09
C LEU A 136 -15.21 -17.44 -7.95
N TYR A 137 -14.07 -18.06 -7.65
CA TYR A 137 -12.81 -17.34 -7.42
C TYR A 137 -11.90 -17.29 -8.65
N SER A 138 -12.34 -17.83 -9.79
CA SER A 138 -11.51 -17.95 -11.00
C SER A 138 -10.77 -16.66 -11.31
N ALA A 139 -9.45 -16.78 -11.52
CA ALA A 139 -8.61 -15.64 -11.89
C ALA A 139 -9.01 -15.01 -13.23
N GLY A 140 -9.72 -15.75 -14.09
CA GLY A 140 -10.26 -15.27 -15.36
C GLY A 140 -11.73 -14.85 -15.33
N ARG A 141 -12.38 -14.80 -14.15
CA ARG A 141 -13.84 -14.59 -14.06
C ARG A 141 -14.31 -13.21 -14.55
N VAL A 142 -13.48 -12.18 -14.36
CA VAL A 142 -13.86 -10.82 -14.74
C VAL A 142 -13.59 -10.64 -16.23
N LYS A 143 -14.66 -10.55 -17.01
CA LYS A 143 -14.58 -10.33 -18.45
C LYS A 143 -14.14 -8.90 -18.76
N PRO A 144 -13.29 -8.67 -19.79
CA PRO A 144 -12.74 -7.35 -20.12
C PRO A 144 -13.77 -6.22 -20.28
N LEU A 145 -15.00 -6.50 -20.73
CA LEU A 145 -16.03 -5.46 -20.90
C LEU A 145 -16.62 -4.94 -19.56
N ALA A 146 -16.83 -5.81 -18.58
CA ALA A 146 -17.29 -5.41 -17.24
C ALA A 146 -16.11 -4.83 -16.44
N ALA A 147 -14.90 -5.34 -16.69
CA ALA A 147 -13.68 -4.71 -16.22
C ALA A 147 -13.61 -3.26 -16.74
N LEU A 148 -13.79 -2.98 -18.04
CA LEU A 148 -13.58 -1.64 -18.60
C LEU A 148 -14.24 -0.51 -17.80
N ALA A 149 -15.48 -0.66 -17.30
CA ALA A 149 -16.15 0.39 -16.50
C ALA A 149 -15.52 0.57 -15.10
N SER A 150 -15.21 -0.51 -14.38
CA SER A 150 -14.55 -0.47 -13.06
C SER A 150 -13.05 -0.20 -13.15
N PHE A 151 -12.42 -0.66 -14.22
CA PHE A 151 -11.02 -0.43 -14.62
C PHE A 151 -10.83 1.01 -15.07
N LEU A 152 -11.84 1.64 -15.68
CA LEU A 152 -11.91 3.08 -15.85
C LEU A 152 -12.01 3.73 -14.46
N GLY A 153 -12.96 3.37 -13.60
CA GLY A 153 -13.08 3.97 -12.25
C GLY A 153 -11.78 3.94 -11.42
N GLU A 154 -11.07 2.82 -11.38
CA GLU A 154 -9.84 2.68 -10.57
C GLU A 154 -8.55 3.10 -11.29
N ASN A 155 -8.49 3.06 -12.64
CA ASN A 155 -7.34 3.55 -13.42
C ASN A 155 -7.58 4.92 -14.10
N ILE A 156 -8.71 5.59 -13.94
CA ILE A 156 -8.92 7.00 -14.37
C ILE A 156 -7.90 7.90 -13.66
N ASP A 157 -7.52 7.54 -12.44
CA ASP A 157 -6.44 8.17 -11.72
C ASP A 157 -5.12 8.11 -12.50
N TYR A 158 -4.86 7.10 -13.35
CA TYR A 158 -3.58 6.96 -14.06
C TYR A 158 -3.32 8.09 -15.09
N PRO A 159 -4.18 8.34 -16.10
CA PRO A 159 -3.99 9.45 -17.01
C PRO A 159 -4.03 10.80 -16.29
N LEU A 160 -4.89 10.92 -15.28
CA LEU A 160 -4.99 12.12 -14.47
C LEU A 160 -3.69 12.37 -13.69
N HIS A 161 -3.09 11.36 -13.07
CA HIS A 161 -1.83 11.50 -12.34
C HIS A 161 -0.68 11.83 -13.28
N LEU A 162 -0.55 11.13 -14.41
CA LEU A 162 0.51 11.41 -15.38
C LEU A 162 0.42 12.86 -15.93
N LEU A 163 -0.79 13.35 -16.22
CA LEU A 163 -1.02 14.75 -16.64
C LEU A 163 -0.85 15.73 -15.48
N SER A 164 -1.37 15.41 -14.30
CA SER A 164 -1.27 16.27 -13.12
C SER A 164 0.18 16.41 -12.64
N ASP A 165 1.01 15.38 -12.79
CA ASP A 165 2.42 15.40 -12.42
C ASP A 165 3.24 16.33 -13.33
N VAL A 166 2.80 16.53 -14.57
CA VAL A 166 3.40 17.53 -15.49
C VAL A 166 3.03 18.95 -15.05
N ALA A 167 1.82 19.13 -14.50
CA ALA A 167 1.30 20.43 -14.07
C ALA A 167 1.59 20.78 -12.60
N ARG A 168 1.89 19.80 -11.73
CA ARG A 168 2.18 20.04 -10.32
C ARG A 168 3.49 20.80 -10.18
N PRO A 169 3.49 21.96 -9.49
CA PRO A 169 4.73 22.60 -9.11
C PRO A 169 5.54 21.66 -8.20
N PRO A 170 6.88 21.70 -8.26
CA PRO A 170 7.70 20.96 -7.32
C PRO A 170 7.42 21.45 -5.90
N ASP A 171 7.49 20.54 -4.92
CA ASP A 171 7.24 20.87 -3.52
C ASP A 171 8.27 21.90 -2.99
N VAL A 172 9.44 21.94 -3.62
CA VAL A 172 10.61 22.74 -3.21
C VAL A 172 11.52 23.02 -4.41
N ARG A 173 12.22 24.17 -4.39
CA ARG A 173 13.09 24.60 -5.51
C ARG A 173 14.57 24.35 -5.22
N SER A 174 14.95 24.17 -3.95
CA SER A 174 16.31 23.84 -3.53
C SER A 174 16.37 22.56 -2.69
N LEU A 175 17.54 21.90 -2.71
CA LEU A 175 17.86 20.78 -1.82
C LEU A 175 17.95 21.19 -0.34
N ASP A 176 18.21 22.48 -0.08
CA ASP A 176 18.35 23.02 1.29
C ASP A 176 17.03 23.09 2.04
N GLU A 177 15.90 23.07 1.31
CA GLU A 177 14.55 23.09 1.88
C GLU A 177 14.08 21.70 2.34
N VAL A 178 14.88 20.66 2.15
CA VAL A 178 14.61 19.29 2.64
C VAL A 178 15.26 19.14 4.02
N GLY A 179 14.44 19.08 5.07
CA GLY A 179 14.87 18.89 6.46
C GLY A 179 15.40 17.48 6.72
N ARG A 180 16.11 17.29 7.85
CA ARG A 180 16.58 15.96 8.26
C ARG A 180 15.40 15.02 8.56
N GLY A 181 15.47 13.80 8.05
CA GLY A 181 14.38 12.82 8.12
C GLY A 181 13.24 13.10 7.14
N GLU A 182 13.36 14.11 6.28
CA GLU A 182 12.31 14.53 5.36
C GLU A 182 12.63 14.08 3.92
N GLY A 183 11.59 13.76 3.16
CA GLY A 183 11.67 13.51 1.73
C GLY A 183 10.74 14.43 0.95
N LYS A 184 11.23 15.01 -0.14
CA LYS A 184 10.46 15.88 -1.05
C LYS A 184 10.79 15.63 -2.52
N VAL A 185 9.85 15.96 -3.40
CA VAL A 185 10.12 16.03 -4.84
C VAL A 185 10.54 17.45 -5.20
N VAL A 186 11.78 17.60 -5.68
CA VAL A 186 12.32 18.88 -6.19
C VAL A 186 12.40 18.86 -7.71
N ARG A 187 12.44 20.06 -8.32
CA ARG A 187 12.74 20.20 -9.75
C ARG A 187 13.99 21.05 -9.95
N ILE A 188 15.06 20.44 -10.47
CA ILE A 188 16.36 21.09 -10.69
C ILE A 188 16.77 20.86 -12.16
N ALA A 189 17.12 21.93 -12.86
CA ALA A 189 17.50 21.89 -14.28
C ALA A 189 16.51 21.11 -15.18
N GLY A 190 15.22 21.19 -14.86
CA GLY A 190 14.15 20.49 -15.58
C GLY A 190 13.93 19.03 -15.16
N GLU A 191 14.84 18.43 -14.38
CA GLU A 191 14.71 17.07 -13.85
C GLU A 191 13.87 17.06 -12.56
N ARG A 192 13.01 16.05 -12.40
CA ARG A 192 12.25 15.80 -11.17
C ARG A 192 13.02 14.80 -10.30
N LEU A 193 13.43 15.23 -9.12
CA LEU A 193 14.27 14.46 -8.22
C LEU A 193 13.51 14.16 -6.94
N ALA A 194 13.53 12.89 -6.53
CA ALA A 194 13.07 12.45 -5.23
C ALA A 194 14.26 12.57 -4.27
N VAL A 195 14.17 13.50 -3.32
CA VAL A 195 15.27 13.86 -2.43
C VAL A 195 14.87 13.54 -1.01
N TYR A 196 15.64 12.69 -0.35
CA TYR A 196 15.52 12.42 1.07
C TYR A 196 16.80 12.85 1.78
N ARG A 197 16.67 13.52 2.92
CA ARG A 197 17.81 13.82 3.79
C ARG A 197 17.74 12.94 5.02
N ASP A 198 18.76 12.11 5.24
CA ASP A 198 18.80 11.25 6.40
C ASP A 198 19.01 12.05 7.72
N HIS A 199 18.92 11.36 8.85
CA HIS A 199 19.13 11.99 10.16
C HIS A 199 20.57 12.47 10.40
N ALA A 200 21.55 11.89 9.69
CA ALA A 200 22.94 12.36 9.70
C ALA A 200 23.14 13.62 8.82
N GLY A 201 22.17 13.96 7.98
CA GLY A 201 22.18 15.08 7.06
C GLY A 201 22.61 14.74 5.62
N ALA A 202 22.92 13.48 5.32
CA ALA A 202 23.30 13.04 3.99
C ALA A 202 22.08 13.04 3.05
N LEU A 203 22.32 13.42 1.78
CA LEU A 203 21.29 13.49 0.75
C LEU A 203 21.24 12.20 -0.07
N HIS A 204 20.05 11.63 -0.17
CA HIS A 204 19.69 10.55 -1.06
C HIS A 204 18.89 11.15 -2.21
N VAL A 205 19.48 11.19 -3.41
CA VAL A 205 18.88 11.83 -4.58
C VAL A 205 18.60 10.77 -5.64
N LEU A 206 17.33 10.61 -5.98
CA LEU A 206 16.82 9.65 -6.94
C LEU A 206 16.02 10.36 -8.04
N SER A 207 15.77 9.65 -9.13
CA SER A 207 14.69 10.01 -10.05
C SER A 207 13.35 9.97 -9.31
N ALA A 208 12.55 11.04 -9.41
CA ALA A 208 11.16 11.01 -8.92
C ALA A 208 10.22 10.22 -9.83
N ILE A 209 10.73 9.66 -10.94
CA ILE A 209 9.94 8.95 -11.95
C ILE A 209 9.94 7.46 -11.65
N CYS A 210 8.75 6.92 -11.35
CA CYS A 210 8.53 5.50 -11.14
C CYS A 210 8.93 4.69 -12.39
N THR A 211 9.75 3.66 -12.19
CA THR A 211 10.26 2.77 -13.25
C THR A 211 9.23 1.81 -13.82
N HIS A 212 8.01 1.77 -13.27
CA HIS A 212 6.92 0.97 -13.84
C HIS A 212 6.34 1.65 -15.10
N LEU A 213 5.66 2.78 -14.94
CA LEU A 213 4.95 3.48 -16.03
C LEU A 213 5.16 5.00 -16.02
N GLY A 214 6.17 5.50 -15.30
CA GLY A 214 6.60 6.90 -15.40
C GLY A 214 5.86 7.92 -14.53
N CYS A 215 4.99 7.49 -13.61
CA CYS A 215 4.35 8.40 -12.67
C CYS A 215 5.34 9.00 -11.67
N GLN A 216 5.06 10.20 -11.16
CA GLN A 216 5.85 10.79 -10.09
C GLN A 216 5.57 10.06 -8.77
N VAL A 217 6.62 9.72 -8.01
CA VAL A 217 6.49 9.15 -6.66
C VAL A 217 6.20 10.25 -5.62
N ALA A 218 5.55 9.88 -4.52
CA ALA A 218 5.35 10.71 -3.34
C ALA A 218 6.12 10.14 -2.15
N PHE A 219 6.58 10.99 -1.24
CA PHE A 219 7.24 10.54 -0.01
C PHE A 219 6.20 10.11 1.03
N ASN A 220 6.36 8.92 1.57
CA ASN A 220 5.61 8.40 2.71
C ASN A 220 6.46 8.61 3.97
N SER A 221 6.13 9.66 4.73
CA SER A 221 6.86 10.05 5.95
C SER A 221 6.80 8.98 7.04
N SER A 222 5.69 8.25 7.12
CA SER A 222 5.47 7.28 8.19
C SER A 222 6.35 6.03 8.07
N GLU A 223 6.77 5.69 6.85
CA GLU A 223 7.59 4.50 6.56
C GLU A 223 8.97 4.84 5.99
N GLY A 224 9.22 6.10 5.62
CA GLY A 224 10.45 6.50 4.96
C GLY A 224 10.59 5.85 3.58
N THR A 225 9.52 5.86 2.77
CA THR A 225 9.52 5.24 1.44
C THR A 225 9.03 6.19 0.37
N TRP A 226 9.39 5.89 -0.88
CA TRP A 226 8.83 6.53 -2.07
C TRP A 226 7.72 5.66 -2.64
N ASP A 227 6.49 6.17 -2.64
CA ASP A 227 5.29 5.43 -3.01
C ASP A 227 4.70 6.02 -4.31
N CYS A 228 4.45 5.16 -5.29
CA CYS A 228 3.88 5.56 -6.58
C CYS A 228 2.34 5.58 -6.52
N PRO A 229 1.68 6.74 -6.75
CA PRO A 229 0.23 6.90 -6.64
C PRO A 229 -0.58 6.13 -7.68
N CYS A 230 0.05 5.73 -8.80
CA CYS A 230 -0.64 5.11 -9.92
C CYS A 230 -0.96 3.63 -9.66
N HIS A 231 0.05 2.83 -9.33
CA HIS A 231 -0.10 1.37 -9.21
C HIS A 231 0.47 0.82 -7.90
N GLY A 232 0.92 1.69 -6.99
CA GLY A 232 1.40 1.31 -5.67
C GLY A 232 2.80 0.70 -5.62
N SER A 233 3.64 0.91 -6.63
CA SER A 233 5.07 0.56 -6.51
C SER A 233 5.73 1.35 -5.39
N ARG A 234 6.55 0.68 -4.59
CA ARG A 234 7.21 1.27 -3.42
C ARG A 234 8.71 1.09 -3.51
N PHE A 235 9.44 2.12 -3.10
CA PHE A 235 10.90 2.14 -3.13
C PHE A 235 11.46 2.64 -1.80
N SER A 236 12.63 2.15 -1.43
CA SER A 236 13.38 2.68 -0.28
C SER A 236 13.94 4.07 -0.57
N ILE A 237 14.48 4.74 0.46
CA ILE A 237 15.21 6.00 0.29
C ILE A 237 16.47 5.85 -0.58
N GLU A 238 17.02 4.64 -0.74
CA GLU A 238 18.11 4.33 -1.67
C GLU A 238 17.64 3.99 -3.10
N GLY A 239 16.32 3.88 -3.30
CA GLY A 239 15.67 3.61 -4.57
C GLY A 239 15.44 2.13 -4.86
N THR A 240 15.82 1.21 -3.96
CA THR A 240 15.57 -0.23 -4.13
C THR A 240 14.07 -0.52 -4.12
N VAL A 241 13.63 -1.47 -4.95
CA VAL A 241 12.22 -1.88 -4.99
C VAL A 241 11.86 -2.60 -3.68
N LEU A 242 10.84 -2.09 -2.99
CA LEU A 242 10.25 -2.70 -1.80
C LEU A 242 8.96 -3.44 -2.15
N ASP A 243 8.17 -2.89 -3.06
CA ASP A 243 6.94 -3.51 -3.55
C ASP A 243 6.68 -3.15 -5.01
N GLY A 244 6.13 -4.12 -5.75
CA GLY A 244 5.85 -4.02 -7.19
C GLY A 244 4.64 -3.14 -7.51
N PRO A 245 4.26 -2.98 -8.78
CA PRO A 245 4.72 -3.76 -9.95
C PRO A 245 6.07 -3.39 -10.56
N ALA A 246 6.71 -2.29 -10.17
CA ALA A 246 8.05 -1.97 -10.64
C ALA A 246 9.05 -3.10 -10.30
N ILE A 247 9.89 -3.49 -11.25
CA ILE A 247 10.95 -4.50 -11.07
C ILE A 247 12.36 -3.91 -11.12
N HIS A 248 12.46 -2.59 -11.30
CA HIS A 248 13.72 -1.86 -11.38
C HIS A 248 13.76 -0.74 -10.33
N ALA A 249 14.92 -0.55 -9.70
CA ALA A 249 15.14 0.50 -8.73
C ALA A 249 14.98 1.91 -9.34
N LEU A 250 14.60 2.90 -8.52
CA LEU A 250 14.68 4.30 -8.91
C LEU A 250 16.15 4.67 -9.19
N PRO A 251 16.48 5.20 -10.39
CA PRO A 251 17.86 5.58 -10.70
C PRO A 251 18.39 6.64 -9.75
N ARG A 252 19.60 6.43 -9.20
CA ARG A 252 20.31 7.48 -8.47
C ARG A 252 20.64 8.65 -9.39
N ARG A 253 20.52 9.87 -8.87
CA ARG A 253 20.87 11.10 -9.56
C ARG A 253 21.95 11.83 -8.78
N ARG A 254 22.83 12.50 -9.51
CA ARG A 254 23.74 13.49 -8.93
C ARG A 254 23.17 14.84 -9.34
N PRO A 255 22.73 15.68 -8.39
CA PRO A 255 22.36 17.05 -8.72
C PRO A 255 23.53 17.68 -9.47
N LYS A 256 23.31 18.16 -10.69
CA LYS A 256 24.31 18.99 -11.36
C LYS A 256 24.37 20.31 -10.59
N PRO A 257 25.58 20.85 -10.35
CA PRO A 257 25.74 22.14 -9.70
C PRO A 257 25.04 23.26 -10.46
#